data_AF-A0A1G7WKH4-F1
#
_entry.id   AF-A0A1G7WKH4-F1
#
_cell.length_a   1.000
_cell.length_b   1.000
_cell.length_c   1.000
_cell.angle_alpha   90.00
_cell.angle_beta   90.00
_cell.angle_gamma   90.00
#
_symmetry.space_group_name_H-M   'P 1'
#
loop_
_entity.id
_entity.type
_entity.pdbx_description
1 polymer ?
#
loop_
_entity_poly.entity_id
_entity_poly.type
_entity_poly.pdbx_seq_one_letter_code
_entity_poly.pdbx_strand_id
1 'polypeptide(L)'
;MNISIRFIFPFILPFLTATSMTAPKTNFDAYNAQYDQGTCSTVKRLKQTPPDSGYPFVLITSVKFKGCDKGIPTEQEQSNLDRVSDSVYANVTRLVKNIMAGTFTYQCERQEYYYVADTTQIRDRLSALYKKYFSAYDANISIKLDKDWDTYRKLLHPNE
;
A
#
# COMPACT_ATOMS: atom_id res chain seq x y z
N MET A 1 -1.70 26.60 78.77
CA MET A 1 -0.96 27.28 77.69
C MET A 1 -1.38 26.64 76.38
N ASN A 2 -2.02 27.44 75.52
CA ASN A 2 -2.82 27.01 74.36
C ASN A 2 -1.98 26.40 73.24
N ILE A 3 -2.46 25.35 72.59
CA ILE A 3 -2.06 25.02 71.22
C ILE A 3 -3.32 24.81 70.38
N SER A 4 -3.56 25.77 69.51
CA SER A 4 -4.69 25.84 68.59
C SER A 4 -4.54 24.85 67.44
N ILE A 5 -5.63 24.16 67.16
CA ILE A 5 -5.89 23.35 65.98
C ILE A 5 -5.93 24.25 64.74
N ARG A 6 -5.21 23.89 63.68
CA ARG A 6 -5.43 24.41 62.31
C ARG A 6 -5.55 23.23 61.35
N PHE A 7 -6.77 22.84 61.03
CA PHE A 7 -7.06 21.96 59.89
C PHE A 7 -6.91 22.78 58.61
N ILE A 8 -5.91 22.46 57.80
CA ILE A 8 -5.77 22.96 56.43
C ILE A 8 -6.39 21.90 55.52
N PHE A 9 -7.52 22.22 54.90
CA PHE A 9 -8.18 21.40 53.89
C PHE A 9 -7.61 21.79 52.51
N PRO A 10 -6.82 20.95 51.82
CA PRO A 10 -6.49 21.23 50.43
C PRO A 10 -7.67 20.78 49.55
N PHE A 11 -8.28 21.74 48.87
CA PHE A 11 -9.26 21.54 47.80
C PHE A 11 -8.53 20.94 46.59
N ILE A 12 -8.64 19.63 46.39
CA ILE A 12 -8.03 18.90 45.28
C ILE A 12 -8.89 19.12 44.02
N LEU A 13 -8.37 19.88 43.07
CA LEU A 13 -8.94 20.09 41.73
C LEU A 13 -8.68 18.82 40.88
N PRO A 14 -9.69 18.19 40.25
CA PRO A 14 -9.45 17.03 39.41
C PRO A 14 -8.81 17.48 38.08
N PHE A 15 -7.55 17.10 37.89
CA PHE A 15 -6.80 17.28 36.65
C PHE A 15 -7.36 16.28 35.62
N LEU A 16 -8.20 16.74 34.69
CA LEU A 16 -8.60 15.99 33.50
C LEU A 16 -7.35 15.77 32.63
N THR A 17 -6.74 14.60 32.76
CA THR A 17 -5.66 14.18 31.85
C THR A 17 -6.27 13.74 30.53
N ALA A 18 -6.14 14.58 29.51
CA ALA A 18 -6.40 14.20 28.14
C ALA A 18 -5.37 13.13 27.74
N THR A 19 -5.79 11.86 27.70
CA THR A 19 -4.98 10.80 27.11
C THR A 19 -4.89 11.07 25.61
N SER A 20 -3.78 11.68 25.18
CA SER A 20 -3.44 11.75 23.77
C SER A 20 -3.17 10.33 23.29
N MET A 21 -4.08 9.79 22.47
CA MET A 21 -3.81 8.56 21.73
C MET A 21 -2.70 8.89 20.72
N THR A 22 -1.46 8.54 21.05
CA THR A 22 -0.40 8.49 20.05
C THR A 22 -0.74 7.36 19.09
N ALA A 23 -1.13 7.71 17.87
CA ALA A 23 -1.13 6.77 16.76
C ALA A 23 0.28 6.14 16.68
N PRO A 24 0.40 4.80 16.58
CA PRO A 24 1.71 4.18 16.47
C PRO A 24 2.44 4.77 15.25
N LYS A 25 3.57 5.44 15.49
CA LYS A 25 4.46 5.90 14.42
C LYS A 25 5.01 4.65 13.73
N THR A 26 4.39 4.24 12.63
CA THR A 26 4.94 3.24 11.72
C THR A 26 6.30 3.73 11.24
N ASN A 27 7.35 2.98 11.57
CA ASN A 27 8.74 3.27 11.26
C ASN A 27 9.00 2.97 9.77
N PHE A 28 8.57 3.89 8.91
CA PHE A 28 8.72 3.80 7.45
C PHE A 28 10.17 3.65 7.02
N ASP A 29 11.11 4.24 7.78
CA ASP A 29 12.55 4.18 7.49
C ASP A 29 13.13 2.78 7.75
N ALA A 30 12.68 2.11 8.82
CA ALA A 30 13.06 0.72 9.10
C ALA A 30 12.47 -0.27 8.07
N TYR A 31 11.27 0.00 7.56
CA TYR A 31 10.66 -0.79 6.47
C TYR A 31 11.47 -0.69 5.18
N ASN A 32 11.98 0.49 4.84
CA ASN A 32 12.84 0.68 3.67
C ASN A 32 14.22 0.02 3.82
N ALA A 33 14.79 0.02 5.03
CA ALA A 33 16.13 -0.52 5.31
C ALA A 33 16.24 -2.05 5.19
N GLN A 34 15.16 -2.83 5.30
CA GLN A 34 15.20 -4.29 5.16
C GLN A 34 15.35 -4.76 3.70
N TYR A 35 15.20 -3.87 2.72
CA TYR A 35 15.33 -4.17 1.28
C TYR A 35 16.71 -3.83 0.70
N ASP A 36 17.69 -3.44 1.53
CA ASP A 36 19.00 -2.93 1.12
C ASP A 36 19.99 -3.96 0.50
N GLN A 37 19.58 -5.21 0.26
CA GLN A 37 20.38 -6.16 -0.53
C GLN A 37 20.12 -6.09 -2.05
N GLY A 38 19.25 -5.20 -2.51
CA GLY A 38 19.02 -4.92 -3.93
C GLY A 38 18.07 -3.73 -4.10
N THR A 39 18.64 -2.53 -4.13
CA THR A 39 17.99 -1.22 -4.00
C THR A 39 16.77 -1.02 -4.90
N CYS A 40 15.53 -1.18 -4.38
CA CYS A 40 14.31 -0.43 -4.79
C CYS A 40 13.13 -0.79 -3.86
N SER A 41 12.48 0.20 -3.22
CA SER A 41 11.20 0.05 -2.51
C SER A 41 10.43 1.38 -2.50
N THR A 42 9.59 1.62 -3.51
CA THR A 42 8.55 2.65 -3.40
C THR A 42 7.21 1.96 -3.25
N VAL A 43 6.78 1.74 -2.02
CA VAL A 43 5.41 1.28 -1.75
C VAL A 43 4.49 2.48 -1.62
N LYS A 44 3.91 2.89 -2.75
CA LYS A 44 2.97 4.02 -2.79
C LYS A 44 1.54 3.53 -2.52
N ARG A 45 0.97 4.02 -1.41
CA ARG A 45 -0.37 3.77 -0.83
C ARG A 45 -0.62 2.36 -0.34
N LEU A 46 -0.58 2.18 0.97
CA LEU A 46 -1.00 0.98 1.68
C LEU A 46 -2.22 1.35 2.55
N LYS A 47 -3.37 0.71 2.33
CA LYS A 47 -4.54 0.84 3.22
C LYS A 47 -4.23 0.15 4.56
N GLN A 48 -4.03 0.92 5.63
CA GLN A 48 -3.59 0.40 6.94
C GLN A 48 -4.52 -0.62 7.63
N THR A 49 -5.70 -0.93 7.09
CA THR A 49 -6.69 -1.83 7.74
C THR A 49 -7.16 -2.95 6.80
N PRO A 50 -6.49 -4.12 6.82
CA PRO A 50 -6.97 -5.38 6.23
C PRO A 50 -7.84 -6.20 7.21
N PRO A 51 -8.60 -7.22 6.77
CA PRO A 51 -9.25 -7.41 5.46
C PRO A 51 -10.66 -6.77 5.41
N ASP A 52 -11.12 -6.47 4.20
CA ASP A 52 -12.50 -6.05 3.92
C ASP A 52 -13.20 -7.17 3.14
N SER A 53 -14.23 -7.78 3.75
CA SER A 53 -14.92 -8.95 3.18
C SER A 53 -15.60 -8.66 1.84
N GLY A 54 -15.77 -7.39 1.47
CA GLY A 54 -16.27 -6.97 0.16
C GLY A 54 -15.28 -7.12 -1.00
N TYR A 55 -14.01 -7.44 -0.73
CA TYR A 55 -12.96 -7.55 -1.77
C TYR A 55 -12.15 -8.85 -1.61
N PRO A 56 -12.72 -10.00 -1.98
CA PRO A 56 -12.14 -11.31 -1.69
C PRO A 56 -11.05 -11.74 -2.68
N PHE A 57 -10.82 -10.99 -3.76
CA PHE A 57 -9.84 -11.33 -4.78
C PHE A 57 -8.72 -10.30 -4.81
N VAL A 58 -7.49 -10.77 -5.02
CA VAL A 58 -6.36 -9.92 -5.35
C VAL A 58 -6.06 -10.00 -6.84
N LEU A 59 -6.04 -8.83 -7.49
CA LEU A 59 -5.47 -8.59 -8.80
C LEU A 59 -4.04 -8.08 -8.60
N ILE A 60 -3.09 -8.76 -9.23
CA ILE A 60 -1.69 -8.34 -9.32
C ILE A 60 -1.41 -8.12 -10.80
N THR A 61 -1.07 -6.90 -11.17
CA THR A 61 -0.70 -6.57 -12.55
C THR A 61 0.69 -5.96 -12.56
N SER A 62 1.54 -6.39 -13.48
CA SER A 62 2.93 -5.93 -13.52
C SER A 62 3.40 -5.59 -14.91
N VAL A 63 4.42 -4.74 -14.97
CA VAL A 63 5.15 -4.38 -16.20
C VAL A 63 6.65 -4.45 -15.94
N LYS A 64 7.38 -5.14 -16.81
CA LYS A 64 8.85 -5.06 -16.87
C LYS A 64 9.27 -3.91 -17.76
N PHE A 65 10.27 -3.17 -17.31
CA PHE A 65 10.77 -1.98 -17.96
C PHE A 65 12.30 -2.02 -18.09
N LYS A 66 12.83 -1.27 -19.06
CA LYS A 66 14.27 -1.23 -19.35
C LYS A 66 14.96 0.00 -18.76
N GLY A 67 14.25 1.11 -18.60
CA GLY A 67 14.81 2.38 -18.12
C GLY A 67 15.06 2.37 -16.61
N CYS A 68 15.98 1.55 -16.13
CA CYS A 68 16.29 1.38 -14.71
C CYS A 68 17.79 1.38 -14.41
N ASP A 69 18.16 1.75 -13.18
CA ASP A 69 19.48 1.55 -12.59
C ASP A 69 19.33 0.81 -11.25
N LYS A 70 20.06 -0.30 -11.10
CA LYS A 70 20.01 -1.20 -9.91
C LYS A 70 18.59 -1.62 -9.48
N GLY A 71 17.63 -1.65 -10.40
CA GLY A 71 16.24 -2.02 -10.12
C GLY A 71 15.31 -0.83 -9.88
N ILE A 72 15.84 0.40 -9.83
CA ILE A 72 15.10 1.65 -9.65
C ILE A 72 14.82 2.26 -11.03
N PRO A 73 13.60 2.70 -11.35
CA PRO A 73 13.32 3.40 -12.60
C PRO A 73 14.06 4.74 -12.66
N THR A 74 14.52 5.09 -13.85
CA THR A 74 14.94 6.47 -14.16
C THR A 74 13.74 7.42 -14.03
N GLU A 75 13.96 8.73 -13.89
CA GLU A 75 12.87 9.71 -13.80
C GLU A 75 11.90 9.63 -14.99
N GLN A 76 12.44 9.50 -16.20
CA GLN A 76 11.65 9.35 -17.41
C GLN A 76 10.81 8.06 -17.41
N GLU A 77 11.40 6.95 -16.96
CA GLU A 77 10.69 5.68 -16.82
C GLU A 77 9.62 5.76 -15.73
N GLN A 78 9.92 6.41 -14.59
CA GLN A 78 8.96 6.62 -13.51
C GLN A 78 7.73 7.40 -14.01
N SER A 79 7.92 8.44 -14.83
CA SER A 79 6.82 9.17 -15.45
C SER A 79 5.97 8.28 -16.38
N ASN A 80 6.59 7.37 -17.13
CA ASN A 80 5.86 6.42 -17.97
C ASN A 80 5.10 5.37 -17.12
N LEU A 81 5.74 4.84 -16.08
CA LEU A 81 5.13 3.91 -15.14
C LEU A 81 3.92 4.53 -14.41
N ASP A 82 3.99 5.82 -14.07
CA ASP A 82 2.84 6.53 -13.49
C ASP A 82 1.67 6.63 -14.49
N ARG A 83 1.94 6.86 -15.79
CA ARG A 83 0.90 6.83 -16.83
C ARG A 83 0.28 5.44 -17.03
N VAL A 84 1.10 4.39 -16.93
CA VAL A 84 0.62 3.00 -16.90
C VAL A 84 -0.31 2.82 -15.70
N SER A 85 0.13 3.24 -14.51
CA SER A 85 -0.62 3.15 -13.25
C SER A 85 -1.97 3.85 -13.33
N ASP A 86 -2.00 5.10 -13.79
CA ASP A 86 -3.23 5.88 -13.94
C ASP A 86 -4.21 5.21 -14.92
N SER A 87 -3.69 4.64 -16.01
CA SER A 87 -4.50 3.96 -17.01
C SER A 87 -5.07 2.65 -16.50
N VAL A 88 -4.28 1.87 -15.77
CA VAL A 88 -4.73 0.64 -15.10
C VAL A 88 -5.80 0.98 -14.07
N TYR A 89 -5.51 1.91 -13.16
CA TYR A 89 -6.43 2.35 -12.10
C TYR A 89 -7.78 2.79 -12.68
N ALA A 90 -7.77 3.60 -13.74
CA ALA A 90 -8.98 4.06 -14.39
C ALA A 90 -9.79 2.91 -15.03
N ASN A 91 -9.14 1.92 -15.62
CA ASN A 91 -9.83 0.78 -16.24
C ASN A 91 -10.39 -0.19 -15.18
N VAL A 92 -9.63 -0.50 -14.13
CA VAL A 92 -10.09 -1.36 -13.04
C VAL A 92 -11.27 -0.71 -12.31
N THR A 93 -11.16 0.58 -11.97
CA THR A 93 -12.20 1.33 -11.23
C THR A 93 -13.49 1.51 -12.01
N ARG A 94 -13.42 1.58 -13.34
CA ARG A 94 -14.64 1.60 -14.18
C ARG A 94 -15.32 0.25 -14.28
N LEU A 95 -14.58 -0.85 -14.09
CA LEU A 95 -15.07 -2.20 -14.30
C LEU A 95 -15.64 -2.81 -13.01
N VAL A 96 -14.91 -2.65 -11.89
CA VAL A 96 -15.25 -3.27 -10.62
C VAL A 96 -14.96 -2.36 -9.44
N LYS A 97 -15.72 -2.54 -8.35
CA LYS A 97 -15.35 -2.00 -7.04
C LYS A 97 -14.00 -2.58 -6.65
N ASN A 98 -13.08 -1.70 -6.25
CA ASN A 98 -11.73 -2.10 -5.91
C ASN A 98 -11.12 -1.21 -4.81
N ILE A 99 -10.03 -1.71 -4.24
CA ILE A 99 -9.08 -0.99 -3.39
C ILE A 99 -7.71 -1.16 -4.02
N MET A 100 -7.11 -0.06 -4.49
CA MET A 100 -5.70 -0.03 -4.86
C MET A 100 -4.85 -0.12 -3.60
N ALA A 101 -4.25 -1.29 -3.40
CA ALA A 101 -3.58 -1.68 -2.17
C ALA A 101 -2.12 -1.24 -2.13
N GLY A 102 -1.51 -1.01 -3.30
CA GLY A 102 -0.17 -0.43 -3.39
C GLY A 102 0.55 -0.80 -4.67
N THR A 103 1.78 -0.30 -4.77
CA THR A 103 2.72 -0.65 -5.83
C THR A 103 4.02 -1.16 -5.22
N PHE A 104 4.73 -2.01 -5.95
CA PHE A 104 6.03 -2.54 -5.55
C PHE A 104 6.93 -2.57 -6.77
N THR A 105 8.17 -2.12 -6.63
CA THR A 105 9.12 -2.07 -7.74
C THR A 105 10.39 -2.80 -7.32
N TYR A 106 10.77 -3.83 -8.07
CA TYR A 106 11.96 -4.63 -7.82
C TYR A 106 12.49 -5.16 -9.15
N GLN A 107 13.82 -5.17 -9.33
CA GLN A 107 14.49 -5.71 -10.54
C GLN A 107 13.86 -5.22 -11.86
N CYS A 108 13.58 -3.92 -11.96
CA CYS A 108 13.01 -3.30 -13.16
C CYS A 108 11.64 -3.88 -13.55
N GLU A 109 10.89 -4.40 -12.57
CA GLU A 109 9.49 -4.76 -12.68
C GLU A 109 8.69 -3.94 -11.67
N ARG A 110 7.61 -3.30 -12.13
CA ARG A 110 6.65 -2.64 -11.25
C ARG A 110 5.38 -3.46 -11.21
N GLN A 111 4.98 -3.82 -10.00
CA GLN A 111 3.76 -4.56 -9.69
C GLN A 111 2.77 -3.62 -9.00
N GLU A 112 1.50 -3.81 -9.32
CA GLU A 112 0.39 -3.10 -8.69
C GLU A 112 -0.60 -4.11 -8.13
N TYR A 113 -1.07 -3.82 -6.93
CA TYR A 113 -1.92 -4.69 -6.15
C TYR A 113 -3.28 -4.03 -5.97
N TYR A 114 -4.33 -4.75 -6.34
CA TYR A 114 -5.71 -4.33 -6.19
C TYR A 114 -6.49 -5.43 -5.50
N TYR A 115 -7.26 -5.09 -4.46
CA TYR A 115 -8.33 -5.98 -3.97
C TYR A 115 -9.62 -5.62 -4.68
N VAL A 116 -10.26 -6.60 -5.30
CA VAL A 116 -11.43 -6.41 -6.16
C VAL A 116 -12.61 -7.24 -5.67
N ALA A 117 -13.82 -6.71 -5.84
CA ALA A 117 -15.05 -7.40 -5.46
C ALA A 117 -15.44 -8.53 -6.42
N ASP A 118 -15.05 -8.41 -7.70
CA ASP A 118 -15.35 -9.32 -8.80
C ASP A 118 -14.13 -9.38 -9.74
N THR A 119 -14.01 -10.45 -10.53
CA THR A 119 -12.88 -10.69 -11.45
C THR A 119 -13.27 -10.64 -12.94
N THR A 120 -14.57 -10.51 -13.22
CA THR A 120 -15.17 -10.56 -14.55
C THR A 120 -14.56 -9.51 -15.46
N GLN A 121 -14.11 -9.94 -16.64
CA GLN A 121 -13.53 -9.12 -17.72
C GLN A 121 -12.25 -8.33 -17.38
N ILE A 122 -11.71 -8.40 -16.16
CA ILE A 122 -10.49 -7.66 -15.79
C ILE A 122 -9.33 -8.04 -16.70
N ARG A 123 -9.09 -9.35 -16.87
CA ARG A 123 -7.97 -9.85 -17.68
C ARG A 123 -8.08 -9.39 -19.12
N ASP A 124 -9.24 -9.50 -19.74
CA ASP A 124 -9.45 -9.09 -21.13
C ASP A 124 -9.27 -7.58 -21.30
N ARG A 125 -9.81 -6.80 -20.36
CA ARG A 125 -9.72 -5.34 -20.39
C ARG A 125 -8.28 -4.84 -20.24
N LEU A 126 -7.54 -5.40 -19.28
CA LEU A 126 -6.14 -5.01 -19.05
C LEU A 126 -5.23 -5.53 -20.16
N SER A 127 -5.45 -6.74 -20.67
CA SER A 127 -4.69 -7.26 -21.83
C SER A 127 -4.86 -6.35 -23.05
N ALA A 128 -6.09 -5.90 -23.31
CA ALA A 128 -6.36 -4.95 -24.40
C ALA A 128 -5.72 -3.57 -24.16
N LEU A 129 -5.74 -3.08 -22.91
CA LEU A 129 -5.07 -1.83 -22.52
C LEU A 129 -3.57 -1.90 -22.80
N TYR A 130 -2.89 -2.94 -22.30
CA TYR A 130 -1.46 -3.11 -22.47
C TYR A 130 -1.08 -3.27 -23.94
N LYS A 131 -1.78 -4.14 -24.67
CA LYS A 131 -1.53 -4.34 -26.11
C LYS A 131 -1.70 -3.06 -26.92
N LYS A 132 -2.69 -2.22 -26.59
CA LYS A 132 -3.02 -1.03 -27.39
C LYS A 132 -2.15 0.18 -27.07
N TYR A 133 -1.84 0.41 -25.79
CA TYR A 133 -1.21 1.66 -25.34
C TYR A 133 0.19 1.48 -24.74
N PHE A 134 0.55 0.26 -24.33
CA PHE A 134 1.77 -0.03 -23.59
C PHE A 134 2.50 -1.27 -24.13
N SER A 135 2.45 -1.50 -25.45
CA SER A 135 2.99 -2.70 -26.09
C SER A 135 4.51 -2.85 -26.00
N ALA A 136 5.22 -1.79 -25.60
CA ALA A 136 6.65 -1.82 -25.32
C ALA A 136 7.00 -2.49 -23.98
N TYR A 137 6.02 -2.67 -23.10
CA TYR A 137 6.18 -3.32 -21.80
C TYR A 137 5.81 -4.81 -21.89
N ASP A 138 6.60 -5.64 -21.22
CA ASP A 138 6.20 -7.03 -20.95
C ASP A 138 5.29 -7.02 -19.71
N ALA A 139 3.99 -7.20 -19.95
CA ALA A 139 2.95 -7.07 -18.94
C ALA A 139 2.39 -8.42 -18.50
N ASN A 140 2.15 -8.59 -17.20
CA ASN A 140 1.56 -9.80 -16.63
C ASN A 140 0.34 -9.47 -15.77
N ILE A 141 -0.67 -10.34 -15.78
CA ILE A 141 -1.93 -10.17 -15.04
C ILE A 141 -2.27 -11.47 -14.29
N SER A 142 -2.17 -11.42 -12.97
CA SER A 142 -2.54 -12.50 -12.07
C SER A 142 -3.77 -12.10 -11.24
N ILE A 143 -4.73 -13.02 -11.11
CA ILE A 143 -5.92 -12.82 -10.29
C ILE A 143 -6.14 -14.09 -9.50
N LYS A 144 -6.27 -13.99 -8.18
CA LYS A 144 -6.51 -15.13 -7.28
C LYS A 144 -7.44 -14.75 -6.13
N LEU A 145 -8.08 -15.76 -5.56
CA LEU A 145 -8.79 -15.61 -4.30
C LEU A 145 -7.78 -15.30 -3.18
N ASP A 146 -8.06 -14.27 -2.38
CA ASP A 146 -7.23 -13.84 -1.25
C ASP A 146 -8.12 -13.14 -0.20
N LYS A 147 -9.07 -13.89 0.36
CA LYS A 147 -10.09 -13.37 1.28
C LYS A 147 -9.48 -12.73 2.52
N ASP A 148 -8.39 -13.31 2.99
CA ASP A 148 -7.73 -12.87 4.21
C ASP A 148 -6.70 -11.78 3.94
N TRP A 149 -6.48 -11.38 2.68
CA TRP A 149 -5.49 -10.38 2.28
C TRP A 149 -4.05 -10.80 2.65
N ASP A 150 -3.73 -12.09 2.51
CA ASP A 150 -2.41 -12.66 2.79
C ASP A 150 -1.33 -12.04 1.91
N THR A 151 -1.63 -11.80 0.64
CA THR A 151 -0.67 -11.18 -0.29
C THR A 151 -0.29 -9.79 0.17
N TYR A 152 -1.26 -9.04 0.71
CA TYR A 152 -1.02 -7.69 1.22
C TYR A 152 -0.22 -7.68 2.51
N ARG A 153 -0.56 -8.58 3.45
CA ARG A 153 0.22 -8.73 4.68
C ARG A 153 1.68 -9.08 4.38
N LYS A 154 1.91 -10.02 3.47
CA LYS A 154 3.27 -10.40 3.05
C LYS A 154 4.01 -9.27 2.33
N LEU A 155 3.29 -8.42 1.59
CA LEU A 155 3.88 -7.22 0.98
C LEU A 155 4.29 -6.18 2.05
N LEU A 156 3.45 -6.01 3.07
CA LEU A 156 3.71 -5.11 4.21
C LEU A 156 4.80 -5.64 5.15
N HIS A 157 4.91 -6.96 5.30
CA HIS A 157 5.79 -7.63 6.25
C HIS A 157 6.36 -8.89 5.58
N PRO A 158 7.37 -8.78 4.70
CA PRO A 158 7.90 -9.93 3.98
C PRO A 158 8.68 -10.90 4.88
N ASN A 159 9.11 -10.41 6.04
CA ASN A 159 10.01 -11.08 6.98
C ASN A 159 9.32 -11.52 8.28
N GLU A 160 7.99 -11.44 8.34
CA GLU A 160 7.16 -11.97 9.44
C GLU A 160 6.47 -13.29 9.05
#